data_AF-A0A246G4L3-F1
#
_entry.id   AF-A0A246G4L3-F1
#
_cell.length_a   1.000
_cell.length_b   1.000
_cell.length_c   1.000
_cell.angle_alpha   90.00
_cell.angle_beta   90.00
_cell.angle_gamma   90.00
#
_symmetry.space_group_name_H-M   'P 1'
#
loop_
_entity.id
_entity.type
_entity.pdbx_description
1 polymer ?
#
loop_
_entity_poly.entity_id
_entity_poly.type
_entity_poly.pdbx_seq_one_letter_code
_entity_poly.pdbx_strand_id
1 'polypeptide(L)' 'MAILQSLILQLSADTPKCSTELQGQPEDVLAGLRELYLLNLITGTFVNGDVVDPLGYQWISAKNILLTPRGLSLKPL' A
#
# COMPACT_ATOMS: atom_id res chain seq x y z
N MET A 1 -2.83 -4.46 -13.60
CA MET A 1 -3.38 -5.39 -12.57
C MET A 1 -2.30 -6.17 -11.79
N ALA A 2 -1.06 -6.32 -12.27
CA ALA A 2 -0.04 -7.14 -11.59
C ALA A 2 0.47 -6.57 -10.24
N ILE A 3 0.47 -5.25 -10.07
CA ILE A 3 1.12 -4.63 -8.91
C ILE A 3 0.33 -4.74 -7.60
N LEU A 4 -0.99 -4.53 -7.62
CA LEU A 4 -1.82 -4.60 -6.41
C LEU A 4 -1.79 -5.99 -5.77
N GLN A 5 -1.87 -7.03 -6.60
CA GLN A 5 -1.80 -8.41 -6.12
C GLN A 5 -0.41 -8.75 -5.58
N SER A 6 0.65 -8.25 -6.21
CA SER A 6 2.02 -8.36 -5.69
C SER A 6 2.16 -7.70 -4.31
N LEU A 7 1.62 -6.48 -4.14
CA LEU A 7 1.64 -5.77 -2.85
C LEU A 7 0.84 -6.52 -1.78
N ILE A 8 -0.36 -7.02 -2.11
CA ILE A 8 -1.19 -7.81 -1.18
C ILE A 8 -0.43 -9.06 -0.70
N LEU A 9 0.29 -9.75 -1.58
CA LEU A 9 1.10 -10.92 -1.23
C LEU A 9 2.22 -10.59 -0.24
N GLN A 10 2.85 -9.42 -0.40
CA GLN A 10 3.97 -8.98 0.43
C GLN A 10 3.54 -8.48 1.80
N LEU A 11 2.32 -7.96 1.96
CA LEU A 11 1.83 -7.41 3.23
C LEU A 11 1.29 -8.51 4.16
N SER A 12 1.15 -8.19 5.44
CA SER A 12 0.63 -9.10 6.47
C SER A 12 -0.52 -8.42 7.24
N ALA A 13 -1.39 -9.21 7.86
CA ALA A 13 -2.40 -8.70 8.78
C ALA A 13 -1.81 -8.43 10.18
N ASP A 14 -0.71 -9.09 10.54
CA ASP A 14 -0.16 -9.05 11.91
C ASP A 14 1.25 -8.45 11.98
N THR A 15 1.96 -8.39 10.85
CA THR A 15 3.35 -7.92 10.78
C THR A 15 3.42 -6.62 9.98
N PRO A 16 3.55 -5.45 10.64
CA PRO A 16 3.56 -4.18 9.95
C PRO A 16 4.81 -4.05 9.07
N LYS A 17 4.66 -3.39 7.91
CA LYS A 17 5.76 -3.09 6.98
C LYS A 17 5.81 -1.60 6.61
N CYS A 18 6.96 -1.15 6.16
CA CYS A 18 7.16 0.14 5.52
C CYS A 18 7.20 0.00 3.99
N SER A 19 6.89 1.06 3.26
CA SER A 19 6.97 1.09 1.79
C SER A 19 8.37 0.76 1.28
N THR A 20 9.42 1.10 2.04
CA THR A 20 10.82 0.79 1.72
C THR A 20 11.18 -0.69 1.86
N GLU A 21 10.33 -1.49 2.50
CA GLU A 21 10.52 -2.93 2.68
C GLU A 21 9.78 -3.75 1.61
N LEU A 22 9.06 -3.09 0.71
CA LEU A 22 8.29 -3.73 -0.36
C LEU A 22 9.09 -3.75 -1.66
N GLN A 23 8.97 -4.84 -2.39
CA GLN A 23 9.61 -5.04 -3.68
C GLN A 23 8.83 -4.33 -4.79
N GLY A 24 9.55 -3.56 -5.61
CA GLY A 24 9.02 -2.79 -6.74
C GLY A 24 9.75 -1.46 -6.89
N GLN A 25 9.39 -0.68 -7.91
CA GLN A 25 9.84 0.72 -8.00
C GLN A 25 9.14 1.54 -6.91
N PRO A 26 9.83 2.44 -6.19
CA PRO A 26 9.25 3.19 -5.08
C PRO A 26 7.96 3.95 -5.44
N GLU A 27 7.95 4.62 -6.58
CA GLU A 27 6.78 5.34 -7.09
C GLU A 27 5.58 4.42 -7.34
N ASP A 28 5.82 3.26 -7.94
CA ASP A 28 4.80 2.27 -8.25
C ASP A 28 4.26 1.61 -6.96
N VAL A 29 5.14 1.35 -5.99
CA VAL A 29 4.76 0.84 -4.67
C VAL A 29 3.87 1.84 -3.96
N LEU A 30 4.25 3.12 -3.91
CA LEU A 30 3.47 4.15 -3.21
C LEU A 30 2.12 4.40 -3.89
N ALA A 31 2.09 4.44 -5.22
CA ALA A 31 0.85 4.53 -5.98
C ALA A 31 -0.07 3.34 -5.72
N GLY A 32 0.47 2.11 -5.77
CA GLY A 32 -0.29 0.89 -5.48
C GLY A 32 -0.80 0.81 -4.04
N LEU A 33 0.00 1.21 -3.06
CA LEU A 33 -0.43 1.30 -1.66
C LEU A 33 -1.58 2.29 -1.48
N ARG A 34 -1.53 3.43 -2.17
CA ARG A 34 -2.61 4.42 -2.13
C ARG A 34 -3.91 3.86 -2.69
N GLU A 35 -3.86 3.15 -3.81
CA GLU A 35 -5.02 2.45 -4.36
C GLU A 35 -5.58 1.41 -3.37
N LEU A 36 -4.73 0.58 -2.76
CA LEU A 36 -5.15 -0.40 -1.75
C LEU A 36 -5.82 0.26 -0.55
N TYR A 37 -5.32 1.42 -0.11
CA TYR A 37 -5.90 2.18 1.00
C TYR A 37 -7.27 2.75 0.65
N LEU A 38 -7.41 3.36 -0.54
CA LEU A 38 -8.70 3.85 -1.03
C LEU A 38 -9.74 2.74 -1.16
N LEU A 39 -9.30 1.51 -1.43
CA LEU A 39 -10.14 0.31 -1.48
C LEU A 39 -10.42 -0.31 -0.09
N ASN A 40 -9.91 0.26 0.99
CA ASN A 40 -9.98 -0.26 2.37
C ASN A 40 -9.38 -1.67 2.52
N LEU A 41 -8.31 -1.97 1.76
CA LEU A 41 -7.59 -3.25 1.81
C LEU A 41 -6.38 -3.21 2.75
N ILE A 42 -5.88 -2.01 3.06
CA ILE A 42 -4.78 -1.79 3.99
C ILE A 42 -5.10 -0.70 5.01
N THR A 43 -4.36 -0.72 6.11
CA THR A 43 -4.20 0.39 7.04
C THR A 43 -2.72 0.80 7.08
N GLY A 44 -2.43 1.98 7.61
CA GLY A 44 -1.06 2.45 7.78
C GLY A 44 -1.00 3.93 8.15
N THR A 45 0.23 4.43 8.26
CA THR A 45 0.55 5.85 8.43
C THR A 45 1.21 6.35 7.15
N PHE A 46 0.66 7.42 6.57
CA PHE A 46 1.07 7.93 5.27
C PHE A 46 1.61 9.35 5.39
N VAL A 47 2.69 9.64 4.66
CA VAL A 47 3.28 10.96 4.56
C VAL A 47 3.05 11.47 3.15
N ASN A 48 2.39 12.62 3.06
CA ASN A 48 2.15 13.32 1.81
C ASN A 48 3.35 14.19 1.45
N GLY A 49 3.67 14.26 0.16
CA GLY A 49 4.58 15.25 -0.39
C GLY A 49 3.84 16.49 -0.89
N ASP A 50 4.55 17.32 -1.64
CA ASP A 50 4.03 18.60 -2.13
C ASP A 50 3.40 18.51 -3.54
N VAL A 51 3.62 17.39 -4.24
CA VAL A 51 3.04 17.14 -5.57
C VAL A 51 1.60 16.69 -5.43
N VAL A 52 0.69 17.33 -6.18
CA VAL A 52 -0.74 17.02 -6.19
C VAL A 52 -1.11 16.33 -7.52
N ASP A 53 -1.79 15.20 -7.42
CA ASP A 53 -2.41 14.50 -8.55
C ASP A 53 -3.95 14.47 -8.39
N PRO A 54 -4.72 13.90 -9.34
CA PRO A 54 -6.18 13.84 -9.26
C PRO A 54 -6.74 13.10 -8.03
N LEU A 55 -5.92 12.31 -7.33
CA LEU A 55 -6.30 11.61 -6.10
C LEU A 55 -5.95 12.43 -4.84
N GLY A 56 -5.30 13.60 -4.98
CA GLY A 56 -4.78 14.45 -3.89
C GLY A 56 -3.25 14.47 -3.84
N TYR A 57 -2.67 14.83 -2.70
CA TYR A 57 -1.20 14.82 -2.52
C TYR A 57 -0.62 13.42 -2.69
N GLN A 58 0.46 13.34 -3.47
CA GLN A 58 1.22 12.10 -3.63
C GLN A 58 1.81 11.66 -2.30
N TRP A 59 1.85 10.35 -2.10
CA TRP A 59 2.54 9.78 -0.95
C TRP A 59 4.03 9.71 -1.24
N ILE A 60 4.83 10.17 -0.28
CA ILE A 60 6.29 10.07 -0.33
C ILE A 60 6.83 9.01 0.63
N SER A 61 6.00 8.55 1.57
CA SER A 61 6.33 7.46 2.48
C SER A 61 5.06 6.82 3.06
N ALA A 62 5.12 5.51 3.32
CA ALA A 62 4.09 4.79 4.06
C ALA A 62 4.75 3.85 5.08
N LYS A 63 4.23 3.82 6.30
CA LYS A 63 4.74 3.04 7.44
C LYS A 63 3.60 2.32 8.15
N ASN A 64 3.94 1.32 8.97
CA ASN A 64 2.98 0.53 9.74
C ASN A 64 1.86 -0.08 8.88
N ILE A 65 2.21 -0.48 7.66
CA ILE A 65 1.26 -0.97 6.67
C ILE A 65 0.83 -2.38 7.05
N LEU A 66 -0.47 -2.58 7.19
CA LEU A 66 -1.10 -3.86 7.49
C LEU A 66 -2.28 -4.11 6.56
N LEU A 67 -2.54 -5.38 6.24
CA LEU A 67 -3.77 -5.79 5.56
C LEU A 67 -4.97 -5.64 6.51
N THR A 68 -6.08 -5.14 5.98
CA THR A 68 -7.38 -5.27 6.65
C THR A 68 -7.90 -6.70 6.51
N PRO A 69 -8.96 -7.11 7.24
CA PRO A 69 -9.63 -8.39 6.99
C PRO A 69 -10.06 -8.55 5.54
N ARG A 70 -10.49 -7.46 4.89
CA ARG A 70 -10.84 -7.45 3.46
C ARG A 70 -9.61 -7.67 2.58
N GLY A 71 -8.51 -6.96 2.83
CA GLY A 71 -7.26 -7.18 2.11
C GLY A 71 -6.72 -8.61 2.26
N LEU A 72 -6.83 -9.20 3.45
CA LEU A 72 -6.41 -10.56 3.71
C LEU A 72 -7.24 -11.59 2.92
N SER A 73 -8.55 -11.36 2.76
CA SER A 73 -9.43 -12.24 1.96
C SER A 73 -9.06 -12.32 0.47
N LEU A 74 -8.24 -11.39 -0.02
CA LEU A 74 -7.75 -11.35 -1.40
C LEU A 74 -6.38 -12.03 -1.58
N LYS A 75 -5.76 -12.52 -0.50
CA LYS A 75 -4.57 -13.36 -0.63
C LYS A 75 -4.98 -14.70 -1.26
N PRO A 76 -4.28 -15.16 -2.31
CA PRO A 76 -4.45 -16.52 -2.80
C PRO A 76 -4.03 -17.51 -1.70
N LEU A 77 -4.76 -18.63 -1.65
CA LEU A 77 -4.49 -19.77 -0.76
C LEU A 77 -3.20 -20.48 -1.15
#